data_AF-A0A2E8IA75-F1
#
_entry.id   AF-A0A2E8IA75-F1
#
_cell.length_a   1.000
_cell.length_b   1.000
_cell.length_c   1.000
_cell.angle_alpha   90.00
_cell.angle_beta   90.00
_cell.angle_gamma   90.00
#
_symmetry.space_group_name_H-M   'P 1'
#
loop_
_entity.id
_entity.type
_entity.pdbx_description
1 polymer ?
#
loop_
_entity_poly.entity_id
_entity_poly.type
_entity_poly.pdbx_seq_one_letter_code
_entity_poly.pdbx_strand_id
1 'polypeptide(L)'
;YEGHYLHYNTEVETSTQEIKIRKGDYLVKTNQSGLRYIMEMLEPSGVDSFFNWNYFDTILQQKEHFSPYVWEDRAQELLDADPEMKEAFEDLKENDTRFAQNWYAQLEWIYEHSNNYEKAYLRYPIFRITN
;
A
#
# COMPACT_ATOMS: atom_id res chain seq x y z
N TYR A 1 -22.69 3.11 -17.48
CA TYR A 1 -22.26 4.25 -16.64
C TYR A 1 -21.34 5.13 -17.46
N GLU A 2 -21.29 6.43 -17.18
CA GLU A 2 -20.69 7.52 -17.98
C GLU A 2 -19.17 7.37 -18.24
N GLY A 3 -18.71 6.25 -18.79
CA GLY A 3 -17.29 5.91 -18.95
C GLY A 3 -16.62 5.34 -17.69
N HIS A 4 -17.37 5.21 -16.58
CA HIS A 4 -16.86 4.74 -15.30
C HIS A 4 -17.12 3.25 -15.05
N TYR A 5 -16.15 2.58 -14.43
CA TYR A 5 -16.28 1.25 -13.86
C TYR A 5 -16.54 1.41 -12.36
N LEU A 6 -17.64 0.87 -11.86
CA LEU A 6 -17.96 1.01 -10.44
C LEU A 6 -17.36 -0.16 -9.66
N HIS A 7 -16.40 0.11 -8.76
CA HIS A 7 -15.96 -0.87 -7.78
C HIS A 7 -17.07 -1.13 -6.76
N TYR A 8 -17.08 -2.33 -6.22
CA TYR A 8 -18.06 -2.79 -5.22
C TYR A 8 -17.37 -3.71 -4.21
N ASN A 9 -17.98 -3.90 -3.05
CA ASN A 9 -17.43 -4.68 -1.93
C ASN A 9 -16.02 -4.20 -1.52
N THR A 10 -15.80 -2.88 -1.52
CA THR A 10 -14.53 -2.27 -1.14
C THR A 10 -14.22 -2.54 0.33
N GLU A 11 -13.17 -3.32 0.57
CA GLU A 11 -12.61 -3.56 1.90
C GLU A 11 -11.37 -2.69 2.11
N VAL A 12 -11.19 -2.20 3.34
CA VAL A 12 -10.11 -1.28 3.68
C VAL A 12 -9.45 -1.69 4.98
N GLU A 13 -8.13 -1.55 5.02
CA GLU A 13 -7.35 -1.62 6.25
C GLU A 13 -6.95 -0.20 6.67
N THR A 14 -6.99 0.09 7.97
CA THR A 14 -6.64 1.40 8.52
C THR A 14 -5.49 1.29 9.50
N SER A 15 -4.47 2.14 9.35
CA SER A 15 -3.38 2.28 10.31
C SER A 15 -3.04 3.76 10.54
N THR A 16 -2.52 4.08 11.72
CA THR A 16 -2.04 5.43 12.05
C THR A 16 -0.54 5.52 11.73
N GLN A 17 -0.15 6.52 10.95
CA GLN A 17 1.23 6.71 10.50
C GLN A 17 1.58 8.19 10.48
N GLU A 18 2.84 8.51 10.78
CA GLU A 18 3.37 9.84 10.48
C GLU A 18 3.60 9.96 8.97
N ILE A 19 2.89 10.89 8.32
CA ILE A 19 2.97 11.12 6.88
C ILE A 19 3.46 12.54 6.61
N LYS A 20 4.43 12.65 5.72
CA LYS A 20 4.91 13.94 5.22
C LYS A 20 3.94 14.50 4.17
N ILE A 21 3.26 15.58 4.52
CA ILE A 21 2.44 16.36 3.59
C ILE A 21 3.34 17.15 2.63
N ARG A 22 2.96 17.20 1.35
CA ARG A 22 3.70 17.83 0.26
C ARG A 22 3.05 19.15 -0.15
N LYS A 23 3.84 20.02 -0.80
CA LYS A 23 3.29 21.22 -1.45
C LYS A 23 2.33 20.77 -2.56
N GLY A 24 1.07 21.22 -2.47
CA GLY A 24 0.00 20.85 -3.41
C GLY A 24 -1.10 20.00 -2.77
N ASP A 25 -0.85 19.44 -1.58
CA ASP A 25 -1.88 18.75 -0.82
C ASP A 25 -2.87 19.76 -0.20
N TYR A 26 -4.12 19.32 -0.01
CA TYR A 26 -5.19 20.15 0.53
C TYR A 26 -5.64 19.65 1.90
N LEU A 27 -5.76 20.57 2.86
CA LEU A 27 -6.39 20.30 4.15
C LEU A 27 -7.87 20.68 4.11
N VAL A 28 -8.74 19.69 4.25
CA VAL A 28 -10.20 19.90 4.31
C VAL A 28 -10.64 19.89 5.77
N LYS A 29 -11.13 21.04 6.27
CA LYS A 29 -11.66 21.12 7.63
C LYS A 29 -13.03 20.45 7.71
N THR A 30 -13.26 19.71 8.78
CA THR A 30 -14.50 18.95 8.98
C THR A 30 -15.63 19.77 9.63
N ASN A 31 -15.31 20.86 10.33
CA ASN A 31 -16.32 21.73 10.95
C ASN A 31 -17.01 22.65 9.93
N GLN A 32 -17.85 22.07 9.08
CA GLN A 32 -18.64 22.77 8.06
C GLN A 32 -19.93 22.01 7.72
N SER A 33 -20.93 22.70 7.18
CA SER A 33 -22.22 22.10 6.81
C SER A 33 -22.12 21.04 5.72
N GLY A 34 -21.11 21.14 4.84
CA GLY A 34 -20.85 20.19 3.75
C GLY A 34 -20.16 18.89 4.17
N LEU A 35 -19.87 18.67 5.47
CA LEU A 35 -19.09 17.53 5.93
C LEU A 35 -19.64 16.18 5.44
N ARG A 36 -20.95 15.99 5.50
CA ARG A 36 -21.56 14.71 5.08
C ARG A 36 -21.18 14.37 3.64
N TYR A 37 -21.34 15.32 2.71
CA TYR A 37 -20.98 15.10 1.32
C TYR A 37 -19.50 14.73 1.16
N ILE A 38 -18.62 15.45 1.87
CA ILE A 38 -17.17 15.19 1.83
C ILE A 38 -16.87 13.77 2.33
N MET A 39 -17.46 13.32 3.42
CA MET A 39 -17.24 11.98 3.94
C MET A 39 -17.78 10.91 2.98
N GLU A 40 -19.00 11.06 2.46
CA GLU A 40 -19.58 10.06 1.53
C GLU A 40 -18.76 9.92 0.24
N MET A 41 -18.21 11.03 -0.28
CA MET A 41 -17.42 11.01 -1.51
C MET A 41 -15.97 10.59 -1.30
N LEU A 42 -15.34 11.02 -0.20
CA LEU A 42 -13.92 10.80 0.01
C LEU A 42 -13.62 9.50 0.74
N GLU A 43 -14.58 8.89 1.44
CA GLU A 43 -14.35 7.62 2.10
C GLU A 43 -14.42 6.44 1.14
N PRO A 44 -13.34 5.66 0.96
CA PRO A 44 -13.26 4.66 -0.11
C PRO A 44 -14.28 3.52 0.05
N SER A 45 -14.67 3.21 1.29
CA SER A 45 -15.71 2.23 1.58
C SER A 45 -17.14 2.75 1.35
N GLY A 46 -17.32 4.04 1.07
CA GLY A 46 -18.61 4.64 0.74
C GLY A 46 -19.14 4.11 -0.60
N VAL A 47 -20.44 3.84 -0.69
CA VAL A 47 -21.08 3.23 -1.87
C VAL A 47 -20.86 4.08 -3.12
N ASP A 48 -21.04 5.39 -3.00
CA ASP A 48 -20.86 6.38 -4.08
C ASP A 48 -19.53 7.14 -3.97
N SER A 49 -18.51 6.53 -3.34
CA SER A 49 -17.22 7.19 -3.17
C SER A 49 -16.52 7.43 -4.50
N PHE A 50 -15.65 8.44 -4.56
CA PHE A 50 -14.78 8.67 -5.71
C PHE A 50 -13.89 7.45 -6.00
N PHE A 51 -13.51 6.71 -4.97
CA PHE A 51 -12.83 5.43 -5.17
C PHE A 51 -13.72 4.46 -5.96
N ASN A 52 -14.95 4.20 -5.51
CA ASN A 52 -15.85 3.29 -6.22
C ASN A 52 -16.14 3.75 -7.64
N TRP A 53 -16.23 5.07 -7.88
CA TRP A 53 -16.33 5.65 -9.21
C TRP A 53 -15.01 5.68 -10.00
N ASN A 54 -14.04 4.84 -9.65
CA ASN A 54 -12.75 4.63 -10.32
C ASN A 54 -11.84 5.86 -10.51
N TYR A 55 -12.02 6.92 -9.72
CA TYR A 55 -11.16 8.11 -9.81
C TYR A 55 -9.74 7.88 -9.27
N PHE A 56 -9.51 6.81 -8.51
CA PHE A 56 -8.24 6.53 -7.84
C PHE A 56 -7.61 5.18 -8.25
N ASP A 57 -8.00 4.60 -9.39
CA ASP A 57 -7.50 3.31 -9.88
C ASP A 57 -5.97 3.25 -10.02
N THR A 58 -5.32 4.40 -10.12
CA THR A 58 -3.86 4.48 -10.18
C THR A 58 -3.16 3.80 -9.00
N ILE A 59 -3.82 3.70 -7.85
CA ILE A 59 -3.26 3.02 -6.65
C ILE A 59 -3.44 1.49 -6.69
N LEU A 60 -4.34 0.98 -7.55
CA LEU A 60 -4.68 -0.45 -7.62
C LEU A 60 -3.70 -1.26 -8.47
N GLN A 61 -2.85 -0.58 -9.24
CA GLN A 61 -1.84 -1.24 -10.05
C GLN A 61 -0.45 -0.87 -9.54
N GLN A 62 0.27 -1.88 -9.07
CA GLN A 62 1.70 -1.77 -8.80
C GLN A 62 2.44 -1.43 -10.09
N LYS A 63 3.24 -0.37 -10.06
CA LYS A 63 4.00 0.13 -11.22
C LYS A 63 5.43 -0.36 -11.21
N GLU A 64 5.99 -0.55 -10.02
CA GLU A 64 7.37 -0.99 -9.84
C GLU A 64 7.45 -2.37 -9.20
N HIS A 65 8.30 -3.22 -9.78
CA HIS A 65 8.61 -4.55 -9.27
C HIS A 65 10.09 -4.84 -9.44
N PHE A 66 10.63 -5.79 -8.67
CA PHE A 66 12.01 -6.22 -8.85
C PHE A 66 12.20 -7.11 -10.09
N SER A 67 13.40 -7.05 -10.67
CA SER A 67 13.87 -8.02 -11.65
C SER A 67 14.77 -9.04 -10.94
N PRO A 68 14.47 -10.36 -11.01
CA PRO A 68 15.27 -11.38 -10.35
C PRO A 68 16.78 -11.28 -10.59
N TYR A 69 17.18 -10.98 -11.83
CA TYR A 69 18.59 -10.98 -12.26
C TYR A 69 19.48 -9.95 -11.57
N VAL A 70 18.91 -8.85 -11.08
CA VAL A 70 19.66 -7.78 -10.39
C VAL A 70 19.35 -7.78 -8.89
N TRP A 71 18.24 -8.40 -8.51
CA TRP A 71 17.71 -8.31 -7.15
C TRP A 71 18.36 -9.29 -6.18
N GLU A 72 18.84 -10.45 -6.62
CA GLU A 72 19.39 -11.48 -5.73
C GLU A 72 20.55 -10.96 -4.87
N ASP A 73 21.57 -10.35 -5.49
CA ASP A 73 22.72 -9.78 -4.76
C ASP A 73 22.26 -8.67 -3.80
N ARG A 74 21.31 -7.83 -4.24
CA ARG A 74 20.78 -6.74 -3.42
C ARG A 74 19.95 -7.23 -2.24
N ALA A 75 19.19 -8.31 -2.42
CA ALA A 75 18.39 -8.94 -1.39
C ALA A 75 19.28 -9.49 -0.27
N GLN A 76 20.41 -10.10 -0.63
CA GLN A 76 21.41 -10.55 0.34
C GLN A 76 22.00 -9.38 1.14
N GLU A 77 22.37 -8.29 0.47
CA GLU A 77 22.86 -7.08 1.16
C GLU A 77 21.84 -6.49 2.14
N LEU A 78 20.55 -6.53 1.79
CA LEU A 78 19.47 -6.03 2.65
C LEU A 78 19.35 -6.88 3.92
N LEU A 79 19.35 -8.21 3.79
CA LEU A 79 19.32 -9.12 4.94
C LEU A 79 20.55 -8.97 5.83
N ASP A 80 21.74 -8.77 5.25
CA ASP A 80 22.96 -8.61 6.05
C ASP A 80 23.06 -7.24 6.73
N ALA A 81 22.40 -6.22 6.19
CA ALA A 81 22.34 -4.89 6.78
C ALA A 81 21.27 -4.76 7.88
N ASP A 82 20.26 -5.63 7.90
CA ASP A 82 19.12 -5.58 8.82
C ASP A 82 18.94 -6.93 9.55
N PRO A 83 19.50 -7.08 10.76
CA PRO A 83 19.39 -8.32 11.54
C PRO A 83 17.96 -8.69 11.92
N GLU A 84 17.08 -7.72 12.15
CA GLU A 84 15.67 -7.99 12.52
C GLU A 84 14.91 -8.55 11.32
N MET A 85 15.13 -7.97 10.14
CA MET A 85 14.57 -8.49 8.89
C MET A 85 15.08 -9.91 8.60
N LYS A 86 16.37 -10.16 8.85
CA LYS A 86 16.98 -11.48 8.65
C LYS A 86 16.39 -12.54 9.56
N GLU A 87 16.19 -12.23 10.84
CA GLU A 87 15.54 -13.13 11.79
C GLU A 87 14.13 -13.48 11.33
N ALA A 88 13.31 -12.47 10.99
CA ALA A 88 11.94 -12.69 10.49
C ALA A 88 11.89 -13.52 9.19
N PHE A 89 12.86 -13.33 8.28
CA PHE A 89 12.97 -14.12 7.05
C PHE A 89 13.30 -15.59 7.32
N GLU A 90 14.30 -15.85 8.17
CA GLU A 90 14.72 -17.21 8.54
C GLU A 90 13.60 -17.93 9.30
N ASP A 91 12.91 -17.25 10.22
CA ASP A 91 11.76 -17.79 10.94
C ASP A 91 10.64 -18.20 9.97
N LEU A 92 10.30 -17.35 9.00
CA LEU A 92 9.29 -17.67 7.99
C LEU A 92 9.72 -18.86 7.13
N LYS A 93 11.00 -18.93 6.76
CA LYS A 93 11.59 -20.01 5.97
C LYS A 93 11.62 -21.34 6.72
N GLU A 94 11.84 -21.34 8.03
CA GLU A 94 11.79 -22.55 8.84
C GLU A 94 10.35 -23.07 9.00
N ASN A 95 9.38 -22.16 9.10
CA ASN A 95 8.00 -22.50 9.44
C ASN A 95 7.04 -22.70 8.25
N ASP A 96 7.34 -22.16 7.05
CA ASP A 96 6.54 -22.40 5.83
C ASP A 96 7.37 -23.08 4.73
N THR A 97 7.16 -24.39 4.58
CA THR A 97 7.81 -25.22 3.54
C THR A 97 7.55 -24.71 2.12
N ARG A 98 6.38 -24.12 1.83
CA ARG A 98 6.08 -23.58 0.50
C ARG A 98 6.90 -22.33 0.21
N PHE A 99 7.09 -21.49 1.22
CA PHE A 99 7.97 -20.33 1.14
C PHE A 99 9.43 -20.77 0.97
N ALA A 100 9.89 -21.72 1.78
CA ALA A 100 11.25 -22.26 1.71
C ALA A 100 11.61 -22.87 0.35
N GLN A 101 10.62 -23.46 -0.33
CA GLN A 101 10.79 -24.09 -1.66
C GLN A 101 10.57 -23.13 -2.84
N ASN A 102 10.15 -21.88 -2.58
CA ASN A 102 9.87 -20.91 -3.62
C ASN A 102 10.86 -19.74 -3.54
N TRP A 103 11.92 -19.80 -4.35
CA TRP A 103 12.96 -18.76 -4.41
C TRP A 103 12.40 -17.39 -4.80
N TYR A 104 11.38 -17.35 -5.66
CA TYR A 104 10.78 -16.09 -6.10
C TYR A 104 10.01 -15.44 -4.96
N ALA A 105 9.22 -16.23 -4.21
CA ALA A 105 8.51 -15.74 -3.02
C ALA A 105 9.47 -15.22 -1.94
N GLN A 106 10.65 -15.85 -1.79
CA GLN A 106 11.69 -15.36 -0.89
C GLN A 106 12.21 -13.98 -1.31
N LEU A 107 12.54 -13.81 -2.59
CA LEU A 107 12.98 -12.52 -3.14
C LEU A 107 11.89 -11.44 -3.07
N GLU A 108 10.63 -11.83 -3.30
CA GLU A 108 9.45 -10.97 -3.22
C GLU A 108 9.23 -10.48 -1.79
N TRP A 109 9.28 -11.37 -0.80
CA TRP A 109 9.18 -10.99 0.60
C TRP A 109 10.27 -9.98 0.98
N ILE A 110 11.52 -10.20 0.53
CA ILE A 110 12.61 -9.25 0.78
C ILE A 110 12.33 -7.89 0.10
N TYR A 111 11.78 -7.90 -1.11
CA TYR A 111 11.39 -6.67 -1.82
C TYR A 111 10.30 -5.91 -1.08
N GLU A 112 9.24 -6.58 -0.64
CA GLU A 112 8.11 -6.00 0.10
C GLU A 112 8.53 -5.37 1.44
N HIS A 113 9.52 -5.97 2.11
CA HIS A 113 10.06 -5.48 3.38
C HIS A 113 11.21 -4.48 3.22
N SER A 114 11.61 -4.17 1.98
CA SER A 114 12.66 -3.20 1.69
C SER A 114 12.10 -1.79 1.46
N ASN A 115 12.98 -0.80 1.49
CA ASN A 115 12.66 0.56 1.07
C ASN A 115 12.36 0.69 -0.44
N ASN A 116 12.59 -0.36 -1.23
CA ASN A 116 12.31 -0.39 -2.66
C ASN A 116 10.84 -0.68 -2.97
N TYR A 117 10.05 -1.14 -1.99
CA TYR A 117 8.63 -1.37 -2.20
C TYR A 117 7.86 -0.07 -2.47
N GLU A 118 6.99 -0.11 -3.47
CA GLU A 118 6.16 1.02 -3.87
C GLU A 118 5.11 1.34 -2.80
N LYS A 119 5.43 2.26 -1.88
CA LYS A 119 4.53 2.67 -0.78
C LYS A 119 3.18 3.25 -1.24
N ALA A 120 3.05 3.61 -2.52
CA ALA A 120 1.83 4.14 -3.11
C ALA A 120 0.85 3.04 -3.55
N TYR A 121 1.33 1.81 -3.76
CA TYR A 121 0.48 0.68 -4.12
C TYR A 121 -0.50 0.37 -2.99
N LEU A 122 -1.78 0.24 -3.33
CA LEU A 122 -2.92 0.06 -2.41
C LEU A 122 -3.08 1.13 -1.32
N ARG A 123 -2.35 2.26 -1.43
CA ARG A 123 -2.44 3.36 -0.47
C ARG A 123 -3.41 4.42 -0.99
N TYR A 124 -4.53 4.56 -0.30
CA TYR A 124 -5.49 5.60 -0.62
C TYR A 124 -4.89 7.01 -0.38
N PRO A 125 -5.05 7.97 -1.31
CA PRO A 125 -4.36 9.25 -1.26
C PRO A 125 -5.02 10.29 -0.34
N ILE A 126 -6.13 9.94 0.31
CA ILE A 126 -6.86 10.81 1.24
C ILE A 126 -6.68 10.27 2.65
N PHE A 127 -6.10 11.09 3.52
CA PHE A 127 -5.76 10.72 4.88
C PHE A 127 -6.69 11.40 5.89
N ARG A 128 -7.02 10.69 6.97
CA ARG A 128 -7.63 11.28 8.16
C ARG A 128 -6.54 11.76 9.10
N ILE A 129 -6.64 12.99 9.58
CA ILE A 129 -5.74 13.51 10.60
C ILE A 129 -6.37 13.20 11.96
N THR A 130 -5.72 12.33 12.73
CA THR A 130 -6.10 12.03 14.11
C THR A 130 -5.26 12.88 15.05
N ASN A 131 -5.89 13.47 16.06
CA ASN A 131 -5.23 14.21 17.14
C ASN A 131 -4.89 13.29 18.31
#